data_AF-A0A8J6TMX5-F1
#
_entry.id   AF-A0A8J6TMX5-F1
#
_cell.length_a   1.000
_cell.length_b   1.000
_cell.length_c   1.000
_cell.angle_alpha   90.00
_cell.angle_beta   90.00
_cell.angle_gamma   90.00
#
_symmetry.space_group_name_H-M   'P 1'
#
loop_
_entity.id
_entity.type
_entity.pdbx_description
1 polymer ?
#
loop_
_entity_poly.entity_id
_entity_poly.type
_entity_poly.pdbx_seq_one_letter_code
_entity_poly.pdbx_strand_id
1 'polypeptide(L)'
;MVNQTVEKVRWPQGTVDKARKLIGDRGNHFLKRMEGETGANISACFQCFRCTNACPVSHYMDIKPHQVIRYIQLGWREELLQSATIWVCLSCEMCTTYCPNEVQVAETINHLRNMAAHSSVAPREKQLALFHQTFLEALHHFGRVNEFWLMGALNLKPGVLKEKIRTGALAEEMALGLLLLRKGKLKLMPRRCRAMAEIRKLYRQQRGEMA
;
A
#
# COMPACT_ATOMS: atom_id res chain seq x y z
N MET A 1 -60.09 -8.55 -15.54
CA MET A 1 -59.37 -9.26 -14.47
C MET A 1 -58.10 -9.83 -15.07
N VAL A 2 -56.96 -9.14 -14.92
CA VAL A 2 -55.70 -9.55 -15.58
C VAL A 2 -54.99 -10.55 -14.68
N ASN A 3 -55.11 -11.84 -14.99
CA ASN A 3 -54.31 -12.90 -14.40
C ASN A 3 -52.86 -12.75 -14.87
N GLN A 4 -52.02 -12.09 -14.08
CA GLN A 4 -50.58 -12.16 -14.26
C GLN A 4 -50.06 -13.39 -13.49
N THR A 5 -49.85 -14.49 -14.22
CA THR A 5 -49.02 -15.59 -13.77
C THR A 5 -47.60 -15.09 -13.56
N VAL A 6 -47.17 -15.02 -12.30
CA VAL A 6 -45.77 -14.76 -11.93
C VAL A 6 -44.95 -15.98 -12.38
N GLU A 7 -44.27 -15.86 -13.52
CA GLU A 7 -43.26 -16.85 -13.91
C GLU A 7 -42.15 -16.87 -12.85
N LYS A 8 -41.98 -18.02 -12.20
CA LYS A 8 -40.87 -18.26 -11.28
C LYS A 8 -39.57 -18.15 -12.06
N VAL A 9 -38.81 -17.07 -11.85
CA VAL A 9 -37.44 -16.93 -12.34
C VAL A 9 -36.62 -18.11 -11.84
N ARG A 10 -36.31 -19.05 -12.75
CA ARG A 10 -35.52 -20.23 -12.46
C ARG A 10 -34.05 -19.84 -12.56
N TRP A 11 -33.45 -19.49 -11.42
CA TRP A 11 -32.01 -19.27 -11.34
C TRP A 11 -31.26 -20.53 -11.81
N PRO A 12 -30.33 -20.42 -12.77
CA PRO A 12 -29.56 -21.57 -13.21
C PRO A 12 -28.78 -22.11 -12.02
N GLN A 13 -29.05 -23.37 -11.65
CA GLN A 13 -28.28 -24.08 -10.65
C GLN A 13 -26.93 -24.46 -11.25
N GLY A 14 -26.07 -23.46 -11.41
CA GLY A 14 -24.67 -23.67 -11.72
C GLY A 14 -24.00 -24.36 -10.53
N THR A 15 -23.22 -25.39 -10.81
CA THR A 15 -22.25 -25.95 -9.87
C THR A 15 -21.48 -24.79 -9.23
N VAL A 16 -21.49 -24.71 -7.90
CA VAL A 16 -20.79 -23.65 -7.17
C VAL A 16 -19.31 -23.78 -7.52
N ASP A 17 -18.86 -22.94 -8.44
CA ASP A 17 -17.47 -22.79 -8.80
C ASP A 17 -16.70 -22.56 -7.51
N LYS A 18 -15.72 -23.40 -7.19
CA LYS A 18 -14.88 -23.26 -5.98
C LYS A 18 -14.17 -21.89 -5.92
N ALA A 19 -14.21 -21.11 -7.01
CA ALA A 19 -13.69 -19.76 -7.14
C ALA A 19 -14.64 -18.65 -6.63
N ARG A 20 -15.93 -18.90 -6.42
CA ARG A 20 -16.86 -17.86 -5.93
C ARG A 20 -16.74 -17.71 -4.41
N LYS A 21 -16.07 -16.64 -3.97
CA LYS A 21 -16.06 -16.26 -2.55
C LYS A 21 -17.45 -15.88 -2.09
N LEU A 22 -17.85 -16.41 -0.92
CA LEU A 22 -19.12 -16.07 -0.30
C LEU A 22 -19.08 -14.62 0.20
N ILE A 23 -20.07 -13.83 -0.23
CA ILE A 23 -20.29 -12.49 0.31
C ILE A 23 -20.73 -12.66 1.75
N GLY A 24 -19.98 -12.08 2.69
CA GLY A 24 -20.30 -12.20 4.11
C GLY A 24 -19.63 -13.38 4.82
N ASP A 25 -18.61 -14.00 4.22
CA ASP A 25 -17.56 -14.70 4.98
C ASP A 25 -16.77 -13.66 5.78
N ARG A 26 -17.46 -13.04 6.75
CA ARG A 26 -16.92 -12.09 7.70
C ARG A 26 -16.12 -12.91 8.68
N GLY A 27 -14.96 -13.42 8.25
CA GLY A 27 -13.97 -14.01 9.13
C GLY A 27 -13.92 -13.13 10.37
N ASN A 28 -14.44 -13.67 11.48
CA ASN A 28 -14.87 -12.83 12.59
C ASN A 28 -13.68 -11.95 12.98
N HIS A 29 -13.94 -10.65 13.11
CA HIS A 29 -13.02 -9.60 13.57
C HIS A 29 -12.23 -8.79 12.54
N PHE A 30 -12.14 -9.06 11.23
CA PHE A 30 -11.24 -8.23 10.39
C PHE A 30 -11.64 -6.76 10.28
N LEU A 31 -12.91 -6.45 9.96
CA LEU A 31 -13.40 -5.07 9.95
C LEU A 31 -13.22 -4.39 11.32
N LYS A 32 -13.71 -5.02 12.40
CA LYS A 32 -13.62 -4.49 13.77
C LYS A 32 -12.16 -4.28 14.20
N ARG A 33 -11.26 -5.18 13.81
CA ARG A 33 -9.82 -5.08 14.06
C ARG A 33 -9.25 -3.88 13.33
N MET A 34 -9.55 -3.72 12.04
CA MET A 34 -9.09 -2.57 11.26
C MET A 34 -9.59 -1.26 11.87
N GLU A 35 -10.87 -1.17 12.23
CA GLU A 35 -11.43 0.04 12.88
C GLU A 35 -10.78 0.29 14.25
N GLY A 36 -10.50 -0.76 15.04
CA GLY A 36 -9.84 -0.65 16.34
C GLY A 36 -8.35 -0.26 16.26
N GLU A 37 -7.63 -0.79 15.27
CA GLU A 37 -6.19 -0.51 15.08
C GLU A 37 -5.95 0.85 14.41
N THR A 38 -6.82 1.27 13.48
CA THR A 38 -6.64 2.52 12.72
C THR A 38 -7.47 3.70 13.25
N GLY A 39 -8.52 3.44 14.03
CA GLY A 39 -9.52 4.46 14.37
C GLY A 39 -10.38 4.93 13.18
N ALA A 40 -10.23 4.33 12.00
CA ALA A 40 -10.99 4.69 10.81
C ALA A 40 -12.43 4.16 10.89
N ASN A 41 -13.41 5.00 10.54
CA ASN A 41 -14.82 4.57 10.44
C ASN A 41 -15.10 3.87 9.10
N ILE A 42 -14.54 2.67 8.91
CA ILE A 42 -14.62 1.90 7.65
C ILE A 42 -16.06 1.50 7.34
N SER A 43 -16.87 1.24 8.37
CA SER A 43 -18.30 0.89 8.26
C SER A 43 -19.15 1.99 7.64
N ALA A 44 -18.76 3.27 7.75
CA ALA A 44 -19.50 4.39 7.16
C ALA A 44 -19.43 4.45 5.62
N CYS A 45 -18.57 3.67 4.98
CA CYS A 45 -18.43 3.72 3.53
C CYS A 45 -19.64 3.12 2.79
N PHE A 46 -20.38 3.94 2.04
CA PHE A 46 -21.47 3.53 1.14
C PHE A 46 -21.04 3.32 -0.32
N GLN A 47 -19.73 3.19 -0.59
CA GLN A 47 -19.18 2.89 -1.92
C GLN A 47 -19.54 3.95 -2.99
N CYS A 48 -19.20 5.22 -2.76
CA CYS A 48 -19.42 6.32 -3.72
C CYS A 48 -18.32 6.49 -4.78
N PHE A 49 -17.26 5.68 -4.75
CA PHE A 49 -16.14 5.68 -5.71
C PHE A 49 -15.27 6.96 -5.77
N ARG A 50 -15.60 8.04 -5.03
CA ARG A 50 -14.83 9.30 -5.03
C ARG A 50 -13.36 9.12 -4.72
N CYS A 51 -13.02 8.27 -3.75
CA CYS A 51 -11.63 7.98 -3.38
C CYS A 51 -10.81 7.38 -4.53
N THR A 52 -11.44 6.63 -5.43
CA THR A 52 -10.78 6.09 -6.62
C THR A 52 -10.61 7.13 -7.71
N ASN A 53 -11.64 7.95 -7.94
CA ASN A 53 -11.55 9.03 -8.93
C ASN A 53 -10.54 10.10 -8.52
N ALA A 54 -10.37 10.36 -7.21
CA ALA A 54 -9.36 11.28 -6.69
C ALA A 54 -7.93 10.70 -6.70
N CYS A 55 -7.76 9.40 -6.91
CA CYS A 55 -6.46 8.76 -6.79
C CYS A 55 -5.69 8.82 -8.13
N PRO A 56 -4.50 9.49 -8.16
CA PRO A 56 -3.75 9.73 -9.40
C PRO A 56 -3.09 8.45 -9.93
N VAL A 57 -2.85 7.48 -9.05
CA VAL A 57 -2.26 6.17 -9.38
C VAL A 57 -3.29 5.06 -9.42
N SER A 58 -4.58 5.39 -9.40
CA SER A 58 -5.66 4.39 -9.42
C SER A 58 -5.52 3.44 -10.61
N HIS A 59 -5.06 3.91 -11.76
CA HIS A 59 -4.84 3.08 -12.95
C HIS A 59 -3.84 1.93 -12.71
N TYR A 60 -2.82 2.15 -11.87
CA TYR A 60 -1.78 1.17 -11.54
C TYR A 60 -2.15 0.24 -10.37
N MET A 61 -3.32 0.44 -9.75
CA MET A 61 -3.81 -0.39 -8.65
C MET A 61 -4.64 -1.57 -9.18
N ASP A 62 -4.39 -2.77 -8.68
CA ASP A 62 -5.18 -3.97 -8.94
C ASP A 62 -6.50 -3.99 -8.15
N ILE A 63 -6.52 -3.40 -6.95
CA ILE A 63 -7.71 -3.21 -6.11
C ILE A 63 -7.85 -1.72 -5.85
N LYS A 64 -8.90 -1.10 -6.39
CA LYS A 64 -9.07 0.36 -6.26
C LYS A 64 -9.38 0.77 -4.81
N PRO A 65 -9.11 2.03 -4.39
CA PRO A 65 -9.34 2.46 -3.01
C PRO A 65 -10.74 2.17 -2.43
N HIS A 66 -11.82 2.36 -3.20
CA HIS A 66 -13.18 2.02 -2.72
C HIS A 66 -13.35 0.50 -2.52
N GLN A 67 -12.73 -0.29 -3.40
CA GLN A 67 -12.73 -1.76 -3.31
C GLN A 67 -11.93 -2.22 -2.11
N VAL A 68 -10.79 -1.60 -1.77
CA VAL A 68 -10.04 -1.92 -0.56
C VAL A 68 -10.94 -1.84 0.67
N ILE A 69 -11.66 -0.73 0.81
CA ILE A 69 -12.64 -0.54 1.90
C ILE A 69 -13.71 -1.63 1.87
N ARG A 70 -14.23 -1.97 0.69
CA ARG A 70 -15.22 -3.03 0.55
C ARG A 70 -14.67 -4.41 0.93
N TYR A 71 -13.43 -4.73 0.56
CA TYR A 71 -12.80 -6.00 0.88
C TYR A 71 -12.62 -6.14 2.40
N ILE A 72 -12.28 -5.05 3.10
CA ILE A 72 -12.23 -5.03 4.57
C ILE A 72 -13.62 -5.30 5.15
N GLN A 73 -14.66 -4.63 4.67
CA GLN A 73 -16.04 -4.85 5.11
C GLN A 73 -16.51 -6.30 4.89
N LEU A 74 -15.99 -6.95 3.83
CA LEU A 74 -16.31 -8.34 3.47
C LEU A 74 -15.41 -9.36 4.18
N GLY A 75 -14.33 -8.96 4.83
CA GLY A 75 -13.40 -9.86 5.52
C GLY A 75 -12.32 -10.49 4.62
N TRP A 76 -12.13 -10.02 3.39
CA TRP A 76 -11.20 -10.59 2.41
C TRP A 76 -9.76 -10.08 2.62
N ARG A 77 -9.16 -10.47 3.74
CA ARG A 77 -7.85 -10.00 4.20
C ARG A 77 -6.72 -10.50 3.32
N GLU A 78 -6.72 -11.77 2.95
CA GLU A 78 -5.61 -12.43 2.27
C GLU A 78 -5.37 -11.81 0.89
N GLU A 79 -6.42 -11.44 0.18
CA GLU A 79 -6.37 -10.76 -1.12
C GLU A 79 -5.77 -9.36 -0.99
N LEU A 80 -6.12 -8.65 0.08
CA LEU A 80 -5.58 -7.31 0.33
C LEU A 80 -4.09 -7.35 0.62
N LEU A 81 -3.62 -8.32 1.42
CA LEU A 81 -2.20 -8.45 1.73
C LEU A 81 -1.34 -8.88 0.53
N GLN A 82 -1.94 -9.57 -0.45
CA GLN A 82 -1.29 -9.97 -1.71
C GLN A 82 -1.38 -8.92 -2.82
N SER A 83 -2.15 -7.86 -2.60
CA SER A 83 -2.45 -6.85 -3.61
C SER A 83 -1.23 -5.99 -3.97
N ALA A 84 -1.10 -5.60 -5.23
CA ALA A 84 -0.12 -4.59 -5.65
C ALA A 84 -0.44 -3.20 -5.06
N THR A 85 -1.73 -2.92 -4.83
CA THR A 85 -2.27 -1.64 -4.36
C THR A 85 -1.59 -1.11 -3.10
N ILE A 86 -1.30 -1.99 -2.12
CA ILE A 86 -0.66 -1.59 -0.86
C ILE A 86 0.73 -0.98 -1.10
N TRP A 87 1.44 -1.45 -2.14
CA TRP A 87 2.80 -0.99 -2.49
C TRP A 87 2.79 0.17 -3.49
N VAL A 88 1.78 0.24 -4.36
CA VAL A 88 1.62 1.32 -5.35
C VAL A 88 1.06 2.61 -4.72
N CYS A 89 0.32 2.51 -3.62
CA CYS A 89 -0.25 3.67 -2.94
C CYS A 89 0.82 4.69 -2.54
N LEU A 90 0.65 5.95 -2.95
CA LEU A 90 1.58 7.04 -2.64
C LEU A 90 1.39 7.66 -1.26
N SER A 91 0.38 7.21 -0.49
CA SER A 91 0.04 7.76 0.84
C SER A 91 -0.21 9.28 0.80
N CYS A 92 -0.79 9.78 -0.30
CA CYS A 92 -0.98 11.22 -0.57
C CYS A 92 -2.25 11.83 0.05
N GLU A 93 -3.02 11.06 0.83
CA GLU A 93 -4.24 11.49 1.54
C GLU A 93 -5.44 12.00 0.72
N MET A 94 -5.32 12.20 -0.60
CA MET A 94 -6.45 12.71 -1.42
C MET A 94 -7.72 11.88 -1.28
N CYS A 95 -7.62 10.56 -1.18
CA CYS A 95 -8.78 9.70 -0.99
C CYS A 95 -9.51 9.93 0.35
N THR A 96 -8.76 10.24 1.41
CA THR A 96 -9.28 10.60 2.73
C THR A 96 -9.95 11.97 2.66
N THR A 97 -9.28 12.97 2.11
CA THR A 97 -9.78 14.36 2.03
C THR A 97 -11.08 14.49 1.24
N TYR A 98 -11.24 13.72 0.14
CA TYR A 98 -12.43 13.79 -0.70
C TYR A 98 -13.58 12.91 -0.21
N CYS A 99 -13.40 12.16 0.90
CA CYS A 99 -14.42 11.25 1.39
C CYS A 99 -15.56 12.03 2.10
N PRO A 100 -16.82 11.91 1.64
CA PRO A 100 -17.95 12.60 2.29
C PRO A 100 -18.32 12.02 3.65
N ASN A 101 -17.85 10.81 3.98
CA ASN A 101 -18.10 10.17 5.28
C ASN A 101 -16.84 10.11 6.15
N GLU A 102 -15.80 10.86 5.78
CA GLU A 102 -14.57 10.98 6.59
C GLU A 102 -13.89 9.63 6.86
N VAL A 103 -14.03 8.68 5.92
CA VAL A 103 -13.31 7.41 5.98
C VAL A 103 -11.83 7.69 5.74
N GLN A 104 -10.97 7.29 6.67
CA GLN A 104 -9.51 7.43 6.59
C GLN A 104 -8.92 6.38 5.64
N VAL A 105 -9.21 6.50 4.34
CA VAL A 105 -8.88 5.50 3.31
C VAL A 105 -7.37 5.35 3.16
N ALA A 106 -6.60 6.45 3.17
CA ALA A 106 -5.15 6.38 3.02
C ALA A 106 -4.50 5.68 4.21
N GLU A 107 -4.90 6.04 5.44
CA GLU A 107 -4.41 5.38 6.66
C GLU A 107 -4.76 3.89 6.69
N THR A 108 -5.98 3.55 6.25
CA THR A 108 -6.39 2.15 6.10
C THR A 108 -5.44 1.37 5.17
N ILE A 109 -5.07 1.95 4.03
CA ILE A 109 -4.12 1.32 3.08
C ILE A 109 -2.69 1.28 3.65
N ASN A 110 -2.25 2.33 4.37
CA ASN A 110 -0.95 2.35 5.04
C ASN A 110 -0.84 1.25 6.10
N HIS A 111 -1.89 1.06 6.89
CA HIS A 111 -1.96 0.00 7.88
C HIS A 111 -1.90 -1.39 7.23
N LEU A 112 -2.63 -1.60 6.13
CA LEU A 112 -2.52 -2.84 5.34
C LEU A 112 -1.10 -3.08 4.80
N ARG A 113 -0.41 -2.03 4.35
CA ARG A 113 1.01 -2.13 3.94
C ARG A 113 1.89 -2.57 5.11
N ASN A 114 1.68 -2.00 6.29
CA ASN A 114 2.41 -2.37 7.49
C ASN A 114 2.15 -3.84 7.89
N MET A 115 0.88 -4.28 7.84
CA MET A 115 0.50 -5.67 8.08
C MET A 115 1.16 -6.61 7.08
N ALA A 116 1.17 -6.26 5.79
CA ALA A 116 1.79 -7.07 4.75
C ALA A 116 3.32 -7.17 4.96
N ALA A 117 3.98 -6.07 5.31
CA ALA A 117 5.41 -6.03 5.59
C ALA A 117 5.84 -6.93 6.76
N HIS A 118 4.95 -7.15 7.75
CA HIS A 118 5.19 -8.03 8.90
C HIS A 118 4.63 -9.44 8.73
N SER A 119 3.93 -9.72 7.63
CA SER A 119 3.39 -11.04 7.33
C SER A 119 4.38 -11.90 6.54
N SER A 120 4.12 -13.20 6.44
CA SER A 120 4.85 -14.10 5.55
C SER A 120 4.46 -13.96 4.07
N VAL A 121 3.58 -13.02 3.73
CA VAL A 121 3.10 -12.82 2.36
C VAL A 121 4.17 -12.11 1.54
N ALA A 122 4.62 -12.76 0.47
CA ALA A 122 5.56 -12.15 -0.45
C ALA A 122 4.90 -10.96 -1.18
N PRO A 123 5.52 -9.76 -1.18
CA PRO A 123 5.02 -8.62 -1.94
C PRO A 123 4.90 -8.93 -3.42
N ARG A 124 3.74 -8.61 -4.01
CA ARG A 124 3.55 -8.67 -5.47
C ARG A 124 4.52 -7.73 -6.18
N GLU A 125 4.63 -6.50 -5.70
CA GLU A 125 5.56 -5.48 -6.19
C GLU A 125 6.86 -5.46 -5.39
N LYS A 126 7.73 -6.43 -5.64
CA LYS A 126 8.99 -6.61 -4.87
C LYS A 126 9.91 -5.38 -4.89
N GLN A 127 10.06 -4.73 -6.05
CA GLN A 127 10.92 -3.56 -6.16
C GLN A 127 10.38 -2.37 -5.35
N LEU A 128 9.05 -2.14 -5.37
CA LEU A 128 8.42 -1.10 -4.57
C LEU A 128 8.51 -1.40 -3.08
N ALA A 129 8.34 -2.66 -2.68
CA ALA A 129 8.52 -3.07 -1.29
C ALA A 129 9.97 -2.85 -0.81
N LEU A 130 10.97 -3.19 -1.62
CA LEU A 130 12.38 -2.94 -1.33
C LEU A 130 12.71 -1.45 -1.26
N PHE A 131 12.15 -0.64 -2.18
CA PHE A 131 12.30 0.81 -2.14
C PHE A 131 11.70 1.39 -0.86
N HIS A 132 10.50 0.96 -0.48
CA HIS A 132 9.83 1.39 0.74
C HIS A 132 10.66 1.07 1.99
N GLN A 133 11.20 -0.15 2.09
CA GLN A 133 12.08 -0.55 3.19
C GLN A 133 13.36 0.29 3.23
N THR A 134 14.01 0.50 2.08
CA THR A 134 15.22 1.31 1.97
C THR A 134 14.96 2.78 2.35
N PHE A 135 13.79 3.30 1.99
CA PHE A 135 13.33 4.63 2.37
C PHE A 135 13.15 4.76 3.89
N LEU A 136 12.50 3.79 4.53
CA LEU A 136 12.34 3.75 5.99
C LEU A 136 13.69 3.60 6.71
N GLU A 137 14.59 2.77 6.19
CA GLU A 137 15.97 2.65 6.68
C GLU A 137 16.68 4.01 6.64
N ALA A 138 16.61 4.74 5.53
CA ALA A 138 17.21 6.07 5.40
C ALA A 138 16.63 7.07 6.42
N LEU A 139 15.30 7.07 6.62
CA LEU A 139 14.64 7.90 7.63
C LEU A 139 15.08 7.54 9.05
N HIS A 140 15.23 6.25 9.37
CA HIS A 140 15.67 5.83 10.69
C HIS A 140 17.12 6.27 11.00
N HIS A 141 18.00 6.27 10.00
CA HIS A 141 19.42 6.62 10.18
C HIS A 141 19.67 8.13 10.21
N PHE A 142 19.00 8.89 9.33
CA PHE A 142 19.29 10.30 9.10
C PHE A 142 18.14 11.25 9.46
N GLY A 143 16.91 10.75 9.58
CA GLY A 143 15.71 11.55 9.81
C GLY A 143 15.29 12.43 8.63
N ARG A 144 16.05 12.37 7.54
CA ARG A 144 15.77 13.02 6.26
C ARG A 144 16.26 12.10 5.16
N VAL A 145 15.51 12.06 4.07
CA VAL A 145 15.90 11.31 2.88
C VAL A 145 16.78 12.19 2.01
N ASN A 146 17.77 11.56 1.39
CA ASN A 146 18.60 12.14 0.35
C ASN A 146 18.63 11.17 -0.83
N GLU A 147 18.50 11.73 -2.02
CA GLU A 147 18.34 11.01 -3.28
C GLU A 147 19.57 10.13 -3.57
N PHE A 148 20.78 10.65 -3.38
CA PHE A 148 22.01 9.90 -3.62
C PHE A 148 22.12 8.68 -2.71
N TRP A 149 21.94 8.88 -1.40
CA TRP A 149 22.02 7.78 -0.44
C TRP A 149 20.91 6.75 -0.65
N LEU A 150 19.67 7.19 -0.86
CA LEU A 150 18.53 6.30 -1.07
C LEU A 150 18.71 5.44 -2.32
N MET A 151 19.06 6.07 -3.45
CA MET A 151 19.27 5.36 -4.71
C MET A 151 20.49 4.46 -4.65
N GLY A 152 21.58 4.91 -4.01
CA GLY A 152 22.77 4.09 -3.79
C GLY A 152 22.44 2.85 -2.95
N ALA A 153 21.77 3.03 -1.81
CA ALA A 153 21.38 1.92 -0.94
C ALA A 153 20.43 0.93 -1.64
N LEU A 154 19.46 1.42 -2.43
CA LEU A 154 18.57 0.55 -3.21
C LEU A 154 19.32 -0.21 -4.30
N ASN A 155 20.15 0.49 -5.08
CA ASN A 155 20.88 -0.09 -6.20
C ASN A 155 21.95 -1.09 -5.74
N LEU A 156 22.44 -0.99 -4.51
CA LEU A 156 23.36 -1.95 -3.90
C LEU A 156 22.66 -3.21 -3.36
N LYS A 157 21.32 -3.24 -3.24
CA LYS A 157 20.62 -4.47 -2.81
C LYS A 157 20.88 -5.57 -3.87
N PRO A 158 21.29 -6.79 -3.48
CA PRO A 158 21.81 -7.81 -4.42
C PRO A 158 20.87 -8.14 -5.58
N GLY A 159 19.56 -8.25 -5.30
CA GLY A 159 18.55 -8.55 -6.32
C GLY A 159 18.37 -7.43 -7.35
N VAL A 160 18.48 -6.17 -6.92
CA VAL A 160 18.34 -4.99 -7.79
C VAL A 160 19.62 -4.80 -8.60
N LEU A 161 20.79 -4.89 -7.96
CA LEU A 161 22.08 -4.72 -8.61
C LEU A 161 22.27 -5.71 -9.75
N LYS A 162 21.98 -7.00 -9.49
CA LYS A 162 22.10 -8.07 -10.49
C LYS A 162 21.21 -7.83 -11.70
N GLU A 163 19.98 -7.39 -11.47
CA GLU A 163 19.02 -7.09 -12.54
C GLU A 163 19.46 -5.88 -13.38
N LYS A 164 19.95 -4.82 -12.73
CA LYS A 164 20.44 -3.61 -13.42
C LYS A 164 21.73 -3.81 -14.21
N ILE A 165 22.63 -4.67 -13.72
CA ILE A 165 23.82 -5.07 -14.48
C ILE A 165 23.40 -5.88 -15.72
N ARG A 166 22.44 -6.80 -15.57
CA ARG A 166 21.95 -7.63 -16.68
C ARG A 166 21.27 -6.81 -17.77
N THR A 167 20.48 -5.80 -17.39
CA THR A 167 19.71 -4.96 -18.32
C THR A 167 20.52 -3.80 -18.91
N GLY A 168 21.73 -3.54 -18.42
CA GLY A 168 22.54 -2.37 -18.82
C GLY A 168 22.09 -1.04 -18.19
N ALA A 169 20.94 -1.02 -17.50
CA ALA A 169 20.37 0.18 -16.87
C ALA A 169 21.31 0.84 -15.85
N LEU A 170 22.24 0.07 -15.25
CA LEU A 170 23.23 0.62 -14.32
C LEU A 170 24.13 1.68 -14.98
N ALA A 171 24.54 1.46 -16.23
CA ALA A 171 25.41 2.41 -16.94
C ALA A 171 24.69 3.73 -17.23
N GLU A 172 23.42 3.66 -17.62
CA GLU A 172 22.57 4.82 -17.89
C GLU A 172 22.32 5.64 -16.61
N GLU A 173 22.00 4.97 -15.49
CA GLU A 173 21.81 5.62 -14.20
C GLU A 173 23.09 6.28 -13.69
N MET A 174 24.25 5.65 -13.87
CA MET A 174 25.53 6.23 -13.49
C MET A 174 25.89 7.44 -14.35
N ALA A 175 25.60 7.40 -15.66
CA ALA A 175 25.79 8.54 -16.55
C ALA A 175 24.90 9.72 -16.13
N LEU A 176 23.61 9.48 -15.85
CA LEU A 176 22.70 10.49 -15.33
C LEU A 176 23.15 11.03 -13.97
N GLY A 177 23.59 10.14 -13.08
CA GLY A 177 24.13 10.50 -11.76
C GLY A 177 25.34 11.43 -11.86
N LEU A 178 26.28 11.13 -12.77
CA LEU A 178 27.46 11.98 -13.03
C LEU A 178 27.06 13.35 -13.58
N LEU A 179 26.08 13.41 -14.49
CA LEU A 179 25.56 14.68 -15.02
C LEU A 179 24.90 15.54 -13.92
N LEU A 180 24.11 14.92 -13.05
CA LEU A 180 23.47 15.61 -11.93
C LEU A 180 24.48 16.07 -10.88
N LEU A 181 25.52 15.28 -10.62
CA LEU A 181 26.62 15.63 -9.72
C LEU A 181 27.42 16.81 -10.28
N ARG A 182 27.77 16.77 -11.58
CA ARG A 182 28.47 17.89 -12.27
C ARG A 182 27.66 19.18 -12.24
N LYS A 183 26.34 19.11 -12.30
CA LYS A 183 25.44 20.27 -12.16
C LYS A 183 25.18 20.69 -10.70
N GLY A 184 25.78 20.02 -9.71
CA GLY A 184 25.58 20.30 -8.29
C GLY A 184 24.16 20.00 -7.79
N LYS A 185 23.36 19.26 -8.57
CA LYS A 185 21.96 18.93 -8.23
C LYS A 185 21.84 17.69 -7.34
N LEU A 186 22.92 16.92 -7.19
CA LEU A 186 22.97 15.70 -6.39
C LEU A 186 23.80 15.94 -5.12
N LYS A 187 23.15 15.91 -3.96
CA LYS A 187 23.82 16.01 -2.65
C LYS A 187 24.25 14.63 -2.21
N LEU A 188 25.52 14.44 -1.85
CA LEU A 188 26.09 13.12 -1.51
C LEU A 188 25.77 12.66 -0.08
N MET A 189 25.60 13.60 0.85
CA MET A 189 25.45 13.31 2.27
C MET A 189 24.15 13.91 2.81
N PRO A 190 23.26 13.11 3.44
CA PRO A 190 22.09 13.63 4.13
C PRO A 190 22.51 14.43 5.37
N ARG A 191 21.88 15.59 5.57
CA ARG A 191 21.96 16.31 6.86
C ARG A 191 21.02 15.64 7.86
N ARG A 192 21.54 15.34 9.06
CA ARG A 192 20.71 14.78 10.14
C ARG A 192 19.64 15.78 10.58
N CYS A 193 18.44 15.27 10.84
CA CYS A 193 17.36 16.08 11.42
C CYS A 193 17.61 16.38 12.91
N ARG A 194 17.09 17.51 13.41
CA ARG A 194 17.13 17.85 14.85
C ARG A 194 16.23 16.91 15.68
N ALA A 195 15.11 16.47 15.12
CA ALA A 195 14.12 15.60 15.78
C ALA A 195 14.50 14.10 15.79
N MET A 196 15.79 13.76 15.68
CA MET A 196 16.20 12.35 15.59
C MET A 196 15.86 11.52 16.83
N ALA A 197 15.87 12.14 18.01
CA ALA A 197 15.49 11.45 19.25
C ALA A 197 14.02 11.01 19.21
N GLU A 198 13.13 11.87 18.70
CA GLU A 198 11.70 11.62 18.55
C GLU A 198 11.45 10.56 17.48
N ILE A 199 12.08 10.65 16.31
CA ILE A 199 11.97 9.64 15.25
C ILE A 199 12.37 8.25 15.78
N ARG A 200 13.48 8.15 16.51
CA ARG A 200 13.89 6.87 17.14
C ARG A 200 12.94 6.41 18.24
N LYS A 201 12.21 7.33 18.90
CA LYS A 201 11.17 6.98 19.88
C LYS A 201 9.95 6.40 19.16
N LEU A 202 9.48 7.03 18.09
CA LEU A 202 8.35 6.57 17.27
C LEU A 202 8.62 5.18 16.67
N TYR A 203 9.81 4.98 16.11
CA TYR A 203 10.23 3.66 15.60
C TYR A 203 10.26 2.59 16.70
N ARG A 204 10.65 2.95 17.92
CA ARG A 204 10.62 2.05 19.07
C ARG A 204 9.21 1.76 19.57
N GLN A 205 8.31 2.74 19.54
CA GLN A 205 6.91 2.56 19.94
C GLN A 205 6.13 1.71 18.93
N GLN A 206 6.34 1.90 17.62
CA GLN A 206 5.71 1.05 16.59
C GLN A 206 6.27 -0.38 16.54
N ARG A 207 7.51 -0.62 17.02
CA ARG A 207 8.10 -1.97 17.15
C ARG A 207 8.07 -2.52 18.59
N GLY A 208 7.50 -1.80 19.54
CA GLY A 208 7.67 -2.05 20.98
C GLY A 208 6.39 -2.51 21.66
N GLU A 209 6.05 -3.78 21.46
CA GLU A 209 5.51 -4.75 22.46
C GLU A 209 5.11 -6.04 21.75
N MET A 210 6.11 -6.86 21.41
CA MET A 210 6.08 -8.32 21.59
C MET A 210 7.56 -8.72 21.74
N ALA A 211 8.05 -8.61 22.98
CA ALA A 211 9.19 -9.41 23.42
C ALA A 211 8.76 -10.89 23.51
#